data_AF-A0A949IST0-F1
#
_entry.id   AF-A0A949IST0-F1
#
_cell.length_a   1.000
_cell.length_b   1.000
_cell.length_c   1.000
_cell.angle_alpha   90.00
_cell.angle_beta   90.00
_cell.angle_gamma   90.00
#
_symmetry.space_group_name_H-M   'P 1'
#
loop_
_entity.id
_entity.type
_entity.pdbx_description
1 polymer ?
#
loop_
_entity_poly.entity_id
_entity_poly.type
_entity_poly.pdbx_seq_one_letter_code
_entity_poly.pdbx_strand_id
1 'polypeptide(L)'
;ALPVHQMKKTKDGWRERCVGYDPEHDSFFFTAAPLAFDLAGVMPEDFMNAPEGSVFEISPASLEIVKQVSMRIARHGGAALFIDYGHAQAGLGDTLQAVAHHQYADVLEEPGLRDITAHVDFGTLKSVAAQHAAVAGPVTQGEFLIGLGIEARAWHLSKNATEKQREDIMSALCRLVAPKEMGRLFKVMGLTPLAASVHPAGFAVAGEDRHEIPHD
;
A
#
# COMPACT_ATOMS: atom_id res chain seq x y z
N ALA A 1 -7.36 -5.51 6.03
CA ALA A 1 -6.00 -6.03 6.23
C ALA A 1 -5.94 -7.49 5.78
N LEU A 2 -4.89 -7.88 5.05
CA LEU A 2 -4.63 -9.27 4.64
C LEU A 2 -3.36 -9.76 5.34
N PRO A 3 -3.24 -11.07 5.65
CA PRO A 3 -2.05 -11.59 6.33
C PRO A 3 -0.77 -11.36 5.52
N VAL A 4 0.32 -11.08 6.24
CA VAL A 4 1.68 -10.99 5.70
C VAL A 4 2.57 -12.06 6.30
N HIS A 5 3.50 -12.55 5.50
CA HIS A 5 4.66 -13.32 5.93
C HIS A 5 5.86 -12.39 5.97
N GLN A 6 6.69 -12.52 7.01
CA GLN A 6 7.94 -11.79 7.14
C GLN A 6 9.10 -12.77 7.07
N MET A 7 10.08 -12.50 6.22
CA MET A 7 11.34 -13.21 6.18
C MET A 7 12.44 -12.28 6.69
N LYS A 8 13.35 -12.79 7.51
CA LYS A 8 14.48 -12.03 8.05
C LYS A 8 15.78 -12.63 7.54
N LYS A 9 16.68 -11.77 7.05
CA LYS A 9 18.03 -12.15 6.66
C LYS A 9 18.87 -12.37 7.92
N THR A 10 19.41 -13.58 8.06
CA THR A 10 20.34 -13.97 9.13
C THR A 10 21.70 -14.33 8.52
N LYS A 11 22.73 -14.51 9.36
CA LYS A 11 24.02 -15.08 8.95
C LYS A 11 23.91 -16.42 8.19
N ASP A 12 22.89 -17.22 8.48
CA ASP A 12 22.68 -18.55 7.88
C ASP A 12 21.70 -18.51 6.68
N GLY A 13 21.41 -17.31 6.17
CA GLY A 13 20.47 -17.08 5.08
C GLY A 13 19.11 -16.53 5.55
N TRP A 14 18.13 -16.56 4.65
CA TRP A 14 16.78 -16.12 4.94
C TRP A 14 16.04 -17.14 5.81
N ARG A 15 15.32 -16.64 6.82
CA ARG A 15 14.49 -17.41 7.74
C ARG A 15 13.11 -16.77 7.83
N GLU A 16 12.07 -17.56 8.02
CA GLU A 16 10.73 -17.02 8.28
C GLU A 16 10.68 -16.49 9.71
N ARG A 17 10.13 -15.30 9.91
CA ARG A 17 9.88 -14.75 11.24
C ARG A 17 8.55 -15.30 11.73
N CYS A 18 8.59 -16.03 12.83
CA CYS A 18 7.45 -16.68 13.45
C CYS A 18 7.18 -16.10 14.85
N VAL A 19 6.03 -16.45 15.41
CA VAL A 19 5.68 -16.12 16.79
C VAL A 19 5.87 -17.37 17.65
N GLY A 20 6.71 -17.25 18.68
CA GLY A 20 6.85 -18.22 19.77
C GLY A 20 5.96 -17.83 20.96
N TYR A 21 5.64 -18.81 21.79
CA TYR A 21 4.89 -18.61 23.04
C TYR A 21 5.75 -19.06 24.21
N ASP A 22 5.89 -18.18 25.20
CA ASP A 22 6.53 -18.46 26.49
C ASP A 22 5.45 -18.74 27.55
N PRO A 23 5.28 -20.00 27.99
CA PRO A 23 4.27 -20.35 28.99
C PRO A 23 4.61 -19.89 30.41
N GLU A 24 5.87 -19.57 30.72
CA GLU A 24 6.26 -19.12 32.06
C GLU A 24 5.80 -17.66 32.30
N HIS A 25 5.87 -16.84 31.26
CA HIS A 25 5.52 -15.42 31.30
C HIS A 25 4.18 -15.09 30.63
N ASP A 26 3.48 -16.11 30.11
CA ASP A 26 2.25 -15.98 29.32
C ASP A 26 2.36 -14.91 28.22
N SER A 27 3.44 -14.97 27.45
CA SER A 27 3.80 -13.93 26.48
C SER A 27 4.21 -14.49 25.13
N PHE A 28 4.05 -13.67 24.08
CA PHE A 28 4.49 -14.00 22.74
C PHE A 28 5.79 -13.27 22.41
N PHE A 29 6.66 -13.90 21.63
CA PHE A 29 7.90 -13.30 21.16
C PHE A 29 8.20 -13.67 19.71
N PHE A 30 8.96 -12.84 19.01
CA PHE A 30 9.42 -13.16 17.67
C PHE A 30 10.58 -14.15 17.70
N THR A 31 10.49 -15.18 16.87
CA THR A 31 11.55 -16.16 16.62
C THR A 31 11.75 -16.35 15.12
N ALA A 32 12.78 -17.09 14.73
CA ALA A 32 13.10 -17.38 13.34
C ALA A 32 13.06 -18.88 13.08
N ALA A 33 12.35 -19.31 12.04
CA ALA A 33 12.25 -20.70 11.61
C ALA A 33 12.85 -20.88 10.20
N PRO A 34 13.23 -22.11 9.82
CA PRO A 34 13.51 -22.43 8.42
C PRO A 34 12.33 -22.03 7.52
N LEU A 35 12.63 -21.61 6.29
CA LEU A 35 11.59 -21.26 5.33
C LEU A 35 10.74 -22.50 5.00
N ALA A 36 9.42 -22.34 5.02
CA ALA A 36 8.49 -23.40 4.61
C ALA A 36 8.38 -23.54 3.08
N PHE A 37 8.93 -22.60 2.31
CA PHE A 37 8.88 -22.56 0.85
C PHE A 37 10.14 -21.93 0.25
N ASP A 38 10.36 -22.14 -1.04
CA ASP A 38 11.46 -21.50 -1.77
C ASP A 38 11.13 -20.04 -2.08
N LEU A 39 12.07 -19.15 -1.78
CA LEU A 39 11.95 -17.72 -2.10
C LEU A 39 12.22 -17.42 -3.58
N ALA A 40 12.79 -18.37 -4.32
CA ALA A 40 12.99 -18.23 -5.76
C ALA A 40 11.65 -17.98 -6.47
N GLY A 41 11.59 -16.89 -7.24
CA GLY A 41 10.37 -16.45 -7.94
C GLY A 41 9.36 -15.69 -7.07
N VAL A 42 9.62 -15.59 -5.77
CA VAL A 42 8.83 -14.81 -4.80
C VAL A 42 9.54 -13.52 -4.42
N MET A 43 10.84 -13.63 -4.13
CA MET A 43 11.71 -12.51 -3.79
C MET A 43 12.50 -12.06 -5.04
N PRO A 44 12.61 -10.74 -5.31
CA PRO A 44 13.53 -10.22 -6.32
C PRO A 44 14.97 -10.70 -6.08
N GLU A 45 15.70 -11.06 -7.16
CA GLU A 45 17.07 -11.60 -7.05
C GLU A 45 18.02 -10.65 -6.31
N ASP A 46 17.88 -9.35 -6.52
CA ASP A 46 18.67 -8.31 -5.85
C ASP A 46 18.53 -8.35 -4.32
N PHE A 47 17.40 -8.85 -3.80
CA PHE A 47 17.16 -8.96 -2.36
C PHE A 47 17.74 -10.23 -1.77
N MET A 48 18.08 -11.24 -2.58
CA MET A 48 18.65 -12.50 -2.08
C MET A 48 19.96 -12.27 -1.30
N ASN A 49 20.74 -11.28 -1.73
CA ASN A 49 22.02 -10.89 -1.13
C ASN A 49 21.93 -9.67 -0.19
N ALA A 50 20.72 -9.34 0.29
CA ALA A 50 20.53 -8.23 1.23
C ALA A 50 21.39 -8.40 2.51
N PRO A 51 21.76 -7.30 3.19
CA PRO A 51 22.49 -7.34 4.45
C PRO A 51 21.75 -8.11 5.56
N GLU A 52 22.49 -8.71 6.49
CA GLU A 52 21.93 -9.30 7.70
C GLU A 52 21.05 -8.28 8.46
N GLY A 53 19.91 -8.75 8.97
CA GLY A 53 18.90 -7.92 9.63
C GLY A 53 17.83 -7.36 8.68
N SER A 54 18.03 -7.46 7.36
CA SER A 54 17.01 -7.08 6.37
C SER A 54 15.73 -7.90 6.54
N VAL A 55 14.57 -7.27 6.35
CA VAL A 55 13.25 -7.92 6.40
C VAL A 55 12.58 -7.82 5.04
N PHE A 56 12.04 -8.92 4.55
CA PHE A 56 11.21 -8.98 3.35
C PHE A 56 9.81 -9.37 3.76
N GLU A 57 8.81 -8.68 3.24
CA GLU A 57 7.40 -8.93 3.55
C GLU A 57 6.65 -9.31 2.29
N ILE A 58 5.75 -10.29 2.42
CA ILE A 58 4.87 -10.69 1.32
C ILE A 58 3.49 -11.07 1.82
N SER A 59 2.46 -10.73 1.06
CA SER A 59 1.10 -11.19 1.31
C SER A 59 0.61 -12.08 0.15
N PRO A 60 0.75 -13.42 0.25
CA PRO A 60 0.25 -14.34 -0.77
C PRO A 60 -1.24 -14.14 -1.06
N ALA A 61 -2.04 -13.82 -0.02
CA ALA A 61 -3.46 -13.50 -0.15
C ALA A 61 -3.70 -12.25 -1.02
N SER A 62 -2.91 -11.19 -0.83
CA SER A 62 -3.01 -9.97 -1.64
C SER A 62 -2.66 -10.24 -3.11
N LEU A 63 -1.60 -11.03 -3.35
CA LEU A 63 -1.19 -11.41 -4.70
C LEU A 63 -2.28 -12.21 -5.42
N GLU A 64 -2.87 -13.20 -4.73
CA GLU A 64 -3.93 -14.02 -5.31
C GLU A 64 -5.20 -13.21 -5.59
N ILE A 65 -5.60 -12.31 -4.69
CA ILE A 65 -6.75 -11.43 -4.92
C ILE A 65 -6.52 -10.55 -6.16
N VAL A 66 -5.36 -9.90 -6.26
CA VAL A 66 -5.05 -9.03 -7.41
C VAL A 66 -5.00 -9.83 -8.71
N LYS A 67 -4.44 -11.04 -8.69
CA LYS A 67 -4.45 -11.96 -9.83
C LYS A 67 -5.86 -12.34 -10.26
N GLN A 68 -6.73 -12.71 -9.32
CA GLN A 68 -8.12 -13.07 -9.63
C GLN A 68 -8.90 -11.88 -10.20
N VAL A 69 -8.70 -10.70 -9.63
CA VAL A 69 -9.32 -9.46 -10.13
C VAL A 69 -8.82 -9.12 -11.54
N SER A 70 -7.52 -9.19 -11.79
CA SER A 70 -6.95 -8.90 -13.12
C SER A 70 -7.43 -9.89 -14.17
N MET A 71 -7.49 -11.20 -13.84
CA MET A 71 -8.07 -12.23 -14.71
C MET A 71 -9.56 -12.00 -14.98
N ARG A 72 -10.33 -11.56 -13.98
CA ARG A 72 -11.75 -11.23 -14.15
C ARG A 72 -11.93 -10.06 -15.12
N ILE A 73 -11.16 -8.99 -14.97
CA ILE A 73 -11.19 -7.82 -15.86
C ILE A 73 -10.81 -8.22 -17.29
N ALA A 74 -9.79 -9.07 -17.45
CA ALA A 74 -9.36 -9.56 -18.74
C ALA A 74 -10.49 -10.32 -19.48
N ARG A 75 -11.28 -11.12 -18.75
CA ARG A 75 -12.35 -11.96 -19.31
C ARG A 75 -13.66 -11.21 -19.54
N HIS A 76 -14.00 -10.26 -18.67
CA HIS A 76 -15.34 -9.69 -18.60
C HIS A 76 -15.38 -8.17 -18.75
N GLY A 77 -14.23 -7.51 -18.88
CA GLY A 77 -14.14 -6.06 -18.87
C GLY A 77 -14.33 -5.47 -17.47
N GLY A 78 -14.53 -4.14 -17.41
CA GLY A 78 -14.65 -3.38 -16.17
C GLY A 78 -13.32 -2.81 -15.70
N ALA A 79 -13.26 -2.36 -14.44
CA ALA A 79 -12.06 -1.79 -13.84
C ALA A 79 -11.99 -2.13 -12.36
N ALA A 80 -10.79 -2.01 -11.78
CA ALA A 80 -10.57 -2.05 -10.34
C ALA A 80 -9.67 -0.90 -9.90
N LEU A 81 -9.87 -0.43 -8.66
CA LEU A 81 -9.08 0.62 -8.03
C LEU A 81 -8.67 0.14 -6.65
N PHE A 82 -7.36 0.05 -6.42
CA PHE A 82 -6.76 -0.31 -5.14
C PHE A 82 -6.17 0.94 -4.51
N ILE A 83 -6.57 1.24 -3.28
CA ILE A 83 -6.09 2.40 -2.50
C ILE A 83 -5.72 1.88 -1.13
N ASP A 84 -4.44 2.00 -0.78
CA ASP A 84 -3.96 1.58 0.53
C ASP A 84 -2.63 2.27 0.88
N TYR A 85 -2.22 2.22 2.15
CA TYR A 85 -0.89 2.70 2.56
C TYR A 85 0.17 1.65 2.24
N GLY A 86 1.28 2.13 1.68
CA GLY A 86 2.34 1.22 1.23
C GLY A 86 3.35 1.89 0.33
N HIS A 87 4.13 1.07 -0.38
CA HIS A 87 5.23 1.53 -1.23
C HIS A 87 4.95 1.20 -2.71
N ALA A 88 5.43 2.08 -3.59
CA ALA A 88 5.21 1.96 -5.04
C ALA A 88 6.19 1.00 -5.73
N GLN A 89 7.34 0.76 -5.09
CA GLN A 89 8.39 -0.15 -5.55
C GLN A 89 8.62 -1.19 -4.49
N ALA A 90 8.81 -2.45 -4.90
CA ALA A 90 9.15 -3.52 -3.97
C ALA A 90 10.36 -3.12 -3.14
N GLY A 91 10.32 -3.43 -1.85
CA GLY A 91 11.32 -2.98 -0.90
C GLY A 91 11.52 -3.96 0.26
N LEU A 92 12.62 -3.75 0.96
CA LEU A 92 12.93 -4.41 2.22
C LEU A 92 12.62 -3.46 3.37
N GLY A 93 12.05 -3.99 4.44
CA GLY A 93 11.66 -3.24 5.63
C GLY A 93 10.68 -4.02 6.49
N ASP A 94 10.71 -3.75 7.79
CA ASP A 94 9.68 -4.21 8.73
C ASP A 94 8.59 -3.14 8.78
N THR A 95 7.41 -3.44 8.24
CA THR A 95 6.27 -2.53 8.21
C THR A 95 5.08 -3.06 9.01
N LEU A 96 5.23 -4.24 9.61
CA LEU A 96 4.25 -4.82 10.52
C LEU A 96 4.14 -3.96 11.78
N GLN A 97 2.96 -3.40 11.99
CA GLN A 97 2.68 -2.50 13.10
C GLN A 97 1.29 -2.82 13.68
N ALA A 98 1.15 -2.63 14.99
CA ALA A 98 -0.16 -2.60 15.61
C ALA A 98 -0.54 -1.16 15.94
N VAL A 99 -1.84 -0.87 15.83
CA VAL A 99 -2.42 0.42 16.19
C VAL A 99 -3.46 0.19 17.27
N ALA A 100 -3.30 0.90 18.39
CA ALA A 100 -4.27 0.95 19.48
C ALA A 100 -4.49 2.42 19.85
N HIS A 101 -5.75 2.86 19.97
CA HIS A 101 -6.10 4.24 20.35
C HIS A 101 -5.38 5.33 19.53
N HIS A 102 -5.16 5.10 18.23
CA HIS A 102 -4.42 6.00 17.32
C HIS A 102 -2.91 6.16 17.65
N GLN A 103 -2.32 5.19 18.34
CA GLN A 103 -0.90 5.15 18.65
C GLN A 103 -0.30 3.80 18.25
N TYR A 104 1.01 3.80 18.01
CA TYR A 104 1.76 2.55 17.81
C TYR A 104 1.70 1.70 19.07
N ALA A 105 1.46 0.41 18.86
CA ALA A 105 1.37 -0.59 19.89
C ALA A 105 2.26 -1.78 19.55
N ASP A 106 2.63 -2.57 20.56
CA ASP A 106 3.29 -3.85 20.31
C ASP A 106 2.31 -4.80 19.60
N VAL A 107 2.80 -5.47 18.55
CA VAL A 107 2.03 -6.40 17.71
C VAL A 107 1.69 -7.69 18.45
N LEU A 108 2.49 -8.07 19.44
CA LEU A 108 2.36 -9.33 20.16
C LEU A 108 1.57 -9.23 21.47
N GLU A 109 1.23 -8.01 21.89
CA GLU A 109 0.41 -7.75 23.07
C GLU A 109 -1.09 -7.72 22.72
N GLU A 110 -1.93 -8.22 23.64
CA GLU A 110 -3.40 -8.16 23.55
C GLU A 110 -3.97 -8.66 22.20
N PRO A 111 -3.63 -9.90 21.78
CA PRO A 111 -4.07 -10.43 20.49
C PRO A 111 -5.60 -10.44 20.39
N GLY A 112 -6.11 -9.90 19.27
CA GLY A 112 -7.55 -9.73 19.03
C GLY A 112 -8.14 -8.41 19.51
N LEU A 113 -7.40 -7.61 20.28
CA LEU A 113 -7.83 -6.27 20.74
C LEU A 113 -7.17 -5.11 19.97
N ARG A 114 -6.09 -5.39 19.23
CA ARG A 114 -5.32 -4.40 18.46
C ARG A 114 -5.46 -4.66 16.96
N ASP A 115 -5.55 -3.58 16.18
CA ASP A 115 -5.54 -3.69 14.71
C ASP A 115 -4.11 -3.86 14.23
N ILE A 116 -3.86 -4.86 13.38
CA ILE A 116 -2.53 -5.17 12.85
C ILE A 116 -2.51 -4.84 11.37
N THR A 117 -1.51 -4.07 11.00
CA THR A 117 -1.33 -3.52 9.66
C THR A 117 0.09 -3.82 9.16
N ALA A 118 0.22 -4.02 7.85
CA ALA A 118 1.49 -3.97 7.15
C ALA A 118 1.31 -3.17 5.86
N HIS A 119 2.38 -2.55 5.36
CA HIS A 119 2.38 -1.82 4.11
C HIS A 119 2.08 -2.75 2.93
N VAL A 120 1.28 -2.25 2.00
CA VAL A 120 1.04 -2.93 0.73
C VAL A 120 2.20 -2.69 -0.24
N ASP A 121 2.76 -3.79 -0.78
CA ASP A 121 3.74 -3.73 -1.87
C ASP A 121 3.04 -3.60 -3.23
N PHE A 122 2.78 -2.35 -3.64
CA PHE A 122 2.17 -2.08 -4.94
C PHE A 122 3.09 -2.43 -6.13
N GLY A 123 4.41 -2.52 -5.92
CA GLY A 123 5.34 -2.94 -6.96
C GLY A 123 5.14 -4.41 -7.33
N THR A 124 5.04 -5.26 -6.31
CA THR A 124 4.75 -6.69 -6.50
C THR A 124 3.33 -6.91 -7.02
N LEU A 125 2.32 -6.21 -6.47
CA LEU A 125 0.94 -6.32 -6.98
C LEU A 125 0.81 -5.89 -8.44
N LYS A 126 1.49 -4.81 -8.84
CA LYS A 126 1.56 -4.36 -10.25
C LYS A 126 2.12 -5.44 -11.15
N SER A 127 3.20 -6.10 -10.74
CA SER A 127 3.87 -7.14 -11.53
C SER A 127 2.97 -8.36 -11.76
N VAL A 128 2.17 -8.74 -10.76
CA VAL A 128 1.17 -9.82 -10.89
C VAL A 128 0.00 -9.38 -11.77
N ALA A 129 -0.53 -8.17 -11.56
CA ALA A 129 -1.67 -7.67 -12.32
C ALA A 129 -1.37 -7.49 -13.82
N ALA A 130 -0.17 -7.02 -14.14
CA ALA A 130 0.28 -6.73 -15.50
C ALA A 130 0.32 -7.97 -16.42
N GLN A 131 0.28 -9.18 -15.85
CA GLN A 131 0.21 -10.43 -16.63
C GLN A 131 -1.16 -10.63 -17.30
N HIS A 132 -2.21 -9.92 -16.83
CA HIS A 132 -3.59 -10.14 -17.28
C HIS A 132 -4.36 -8.85 -17.59
N ALA A 133 -3.97 -7.70 -17.03
CA ALA A 133 -4.68 -6.43 -17.17
C ALA A 133 -3.71 -5.26 -17.43
N ALA A 134 -4.22 -4.17 -18.03
CA ALA A 134 -3.47 -2.92 -18.10
C ALA A 134 -3.47 -2.25 -16.73
N VAL A 135 -2.30 -1.81 -16.28
CA VAL A 135 -2.09 -1.22 -14.94
C VAL A 135 -1.81 0.27 -15.06
N ALA A 136 -2.58 1.08 -14.35
CA ALA A 136 -2.34 2.51 -14.15
C ALA A 136 -1.69 2.75 -12.78
N GLY A 137 -0.61 3.52 -12.75
CA GLY A 137 0.18 3.78 -11.54
C GLY A 137 1.17 2.65 -11.16
N PRO A 138 1.43 2.43 -9.85
CA PRO A 138 0.86 3.17 -8.72
C PRO A 138 1.28 4.65 -8.71
N VAL A 139 0.39 5.54 -8.26
CA VAL A 139 0.68 6.96 -7.95
C VAL A 139 0.40 7.23 -6.48
N THR A 140 0.83 8.37 -5.95
CA THR A 140 0.45 8.75 -4.58
C THR A 140 -1.02 9.17 -4.50
N GLN A 141 -1.65 9.03 -3.33
CA GLN A 141 -3.04 9.47 -3.14
C GLN A 141 -3.21 10.97 -3.43
N GLY A 142 -2.25 11.79 -3.01
CA GLY A 142 -2.26 13.23 -3.28
C GLY A 142 -2.31 13.50 -4.79
N GLU A 143 -1.40 12.89 -5.56
CA GLU A 143 -1.39 13.03 -7.02
C GLU A 143 -2.69 12.58 -7.66
N PHE A 144 -3.23 11.44 -7.22
CA PHE A 144 -4.47 10.89 -7.74
C PHE A 144 -5.67 11.83 -7.50
N LEU A 145 -5.86 12.27 -6.26
CA LEU A 145 -7.00 13.11 -5.89
C LEU A 145 -6.89 14.52 -6.50
N ILE A 146 -5.70 15.09 -6.56
CA ILE A 146 -5.44 16.37 -7.25
C ILE A 146 -5.74 16.21 -8.74
N GLY A 147 -5.29 15.13 -9.38
CA GLY A 147 -5.59 14.81 -10.78
C GLY A 147 -7.08 14.62 -11.08
N LEU A 148 -7.89 14.33 -10.06
CA LEU A 148 -9.36 14.26 -10.15
C LEU A 148 -10.07 15.58 -9.79
N GLY A 149 -9.33 16.64 -9.42
CA GLY A 149 -9.90 17.96 -9.12
C GLY A 149 -10.46 18.13 -7.71
N ILE A 150 -9.90 17.43 -6.71
CA ILE A 150 -10.34 17.54 -5.31
C ILE A 150 -10.29 18.97 -4.77
N GLU A 151 -9.31 19.78 -5.20
CA GLU A 151 -9.15 21.17 -4.76
C GLU A 151 -10.30 22.06 -5.25
N ALA A 152 -10.67 21.94 -6.53
CA ALA A 152 -11.82 22.64 -7.11
C ALA A 152 -13.11 22.25 -6.39
N ARG A 153 -13.25 20.96 -6.04
CA ARG A 153 -14.40 20.47 -5.27
C ARG A 153 -14.42 21.06 -3.86
N ALA A 154 -13.29 21.09 -3.16
CA ALA A 154 -13.18 21.67 -1.82
C ALA A 154 -13.53 23.16 -1.83
N TRP A 155 -13.00 23.92 -2.79
CA TRP A 155 -13.34 25.33 -2.96
C TRP A 155 -14.84 25.55 -3.21
N HIS A 156 -15.46 24.75 -4.07
CA HIS A 156 -16.89 24.84 -4.35
C HIS A 156 -17.74 24.57 -3.10
N LEU A 157 -17.38 23.56 -2.31
CA LEU A 157 -18.05 23.25 -1.04
C LEU A 157 -17.94 24.39 -0.03
N SER A 158 -16.81 25.09 0.00
CA SER A 158 -16.56 26.18 0.95
C SER A 158 -17.35 27.46 0.69
N LYS A 159 -17.91 27.67 -0.51
CA LYS A 159 -18.61 28.91 -0.89
C LYS A 159 -19.81 29.25 -0.01
N ASN A 160 -20.63 28.25 0.30
CA ASN A 160 -21.87 28.40 1.06
C ASN A 160 -21.76 27.77 2.46
N ALA A 161 -20.54 27.41 2.86
CA ALA A 161 -20.27 26.78 4.15
C ALA A 161 -20.27 27.82 5.28
N THR A 162 -20.61 27.39 6.49
CA THR A 162 -20.29 28.13 7.72
C THR A 162 -18.77 28.17 7.93
N GLU A 163 -18.30 29.02 8.84
CA GLU A 163 -16.85 29.10 9.14
C GLU A 163 -16.28 27.75 9.58
N LYS A 164 -16.92 27.10 10.55
CA LYS A 164 -16.52 25.78 11.02
C LYS A 164 -16.47 24.75 9.89
N GLN A 165 -17.46 24.75 9.00
CA GLN A 165 -17.46 23.84 7.86
C GLN A 165 -16.32 24.13 6.89
N ARG A 166 -15.96 25.39 6.67
CA ARG A 166 -14.79 25.74 5.85
C ARG A 166 -13.50 25.19 6.47
N GLU A 167 -13.32 25.36 7.78
CA GLU A 167 -12.18 24.82 8.51
C GLU A 167 -12.10 23.30 8.38
N ASP A 168 -13.23 22.60 8.57
CA ASP A 168 -13.32 21.15 8.44
C ASP A 168 -12.99 20.68 7.00
N ILE A 169 -13.49 21.37 5.97
CA ILE A 169 -13.21 21.04 4.56
C ILE A 169 -11.72 21.24 4.25
N MET A 170 -11.12 22.36 4.68
CA MET A 170 -9.71 22.65 4.41
C MET A 170 -8.79 21.69 5.17
N SER A 171 -9.14 21.35 6.41
CA SER A 171 -8.43 20.34 7.21
C SER A 171 -8.49 18.96 6.55
N ALA A 172 -9.67 18.53 6.08
CA ALA A 172 -9.85 17.26 5.38
C ALA A 172 -9.09 17.22 4.05
N LEU A 173 -9.13 18.30 3.27
CA LEU A 173 -8.34 18.42 2.04
C LEU A 173 -6.85 18.24 2.33
N CYS A 174 -6.32 19.02 3.28
CA CYS A 174 -4.92 18.96 3.68
C CYS A 174 -4.53 17.53 4.10
N ARG A 175 -5.32 16.89 4.98
CA ARG A 175 -5.06 15.53 5.43
C ARG A 175 -5.04 14.51 4.29
N LEU A 176 -5.91 14.66 3.28
CA LEU A 176 -6.02 13.73 2.16
C LEU A 176 -4.89 13.87 1.13
N VAL A 177 -4.42 15.10 0.86
CA VAL A 177 -3.50 15.36 -0.27
C VAL A 177 -2.10 15.80 0.14
N ALA A 178 -1.92 16.33 1.34
CA ALA A 178 -0.64 16.89 1.75
C ALA A 178 0.43 15.78 1.86
N PRO A 179 1.66 16.03 1.36
CA PRO A 179 2.74 15.04 1.39
C PRO A 179 3.16 14.56 2.77
N LYS A 180 2.96 15.37 3.81
CA LYS A 180 3.28 15.03 5.21
C LYS A 180 2.14 14.30 5.93
N GLU A 181 0.98 14.20 5.28
CA GLU A 181 -0.21 13.52 5.76
C GLU A 181 -0.42 12.24 4.93
N MET A 182 -1.66 11.93 4.54
CA MET A 182 -1.97 10.73 3.76
C MET A 182 -1.50 10.84 2.30
N GLY A 183 -1.18 12.04 1.82
CA GLY A 183 -0.93 12.31 0.41
C GLY A 183 0.18 11.46 -0.21
N ARG A 184 1.32 11.31 0.47
CA ARG A 184 2.41 10.41 0.05
C ARG A 184 2.31 9.01 0.62
N LEU A 185 1.73 8.86 1.82
CA LEU A 185 1.66 7.58 2.52
C LEU A 185 0.83 6.55 1.73
N PHE A 186 -0.34 6.97 1.25
CA PHE A 186 -1.23 6.15 0.47
C PHE A 186 -0.81 6.10 -1.00
N LYS A 187 -1.02 4.94 -1.62
CA LYS A 187 -0.82 4.69 -3.05
C LYS A 187 -2.14 4.28 -3.68
N VAL A 188 -2.24 4.56 -4.97
CA VAL A 188 -3.41 4.26 -5.79
C VAL A 188 -2.95 3.51 -7.03
N MET A 189 -3.56 2.37 -7.31
CA MET A 189 -3.31 1.54 -8.49
C MET A 189 -4.64 1.18 -9.17
N GLY A 190 -4.72 1.41 -10.48
CA GLY A 190 -5.90 1.11 -11.29
C GLY A 190 -5.65 -0.08 -12.22
N LEU A 191 -6.66 -0.92 -12.42
CA LEU A 191 -6.64 -2.00 -13.42
C LEU A 191 -7.75 -1.79 -14.44
N THR A 192 -7.43 -2.01 -15.72
CA THR A 192 -8.37 -1.95 -16.85
C THR A 192 -8.08 -3.08 -17.85
N PRO A 193 -8.97 -3.35 -18.83
CA PRO A 193 -8.70 -4.34 -19.86
C PRO A 193 -7.47 -3.94 -20.70
N LEU A 194 -6.67 -4.92 -21.15
CA LEU A 194 -5.48 -4.66 -21.97
C LEU A 194 -5.76 -3.85 -23.24
N ALA A 195 -6.95 -4.03 -23.82
CA ALA A 195 -7.39 -3.31 -25.02
C ALA A 195 -8.08 -1.97 -24.71
N ALA A 196 -8.08 -1.49 -23.47
CA ALA A 196 -8.70 -0.22 -23.13
C ALA A 196 -7.98 0.94 -23.85
N SER A 197 -8.75 1.72 -24.61
CA SER A 197 -8.24 2.87 -25.37
C SER A 197 -8.19 4.17 -24.56
N VAL A 198 -8.61 4.14 -23.28
CA VAL A 198 -8.75 5.31 -22.43
C VAL A 198 -7.91 5.12 -21.17
N HIS A 199 -7.01 6.08 -20.91
CA HIS A 199 -6.29 6.14 -19.64
C HIS A 199 -7.23 6.57 -18.51
N PRO A 200 -7.27 5.85 -17.38
CA PRO A 200 -8.14 6.24 -16.26
C PRO A 200 -7.76 7.63 -15.72
N ALA A 201 -8.78 8.46 -15.47
CA ALA A 201 -8.58 9.77 -14.85
C ALA A 201 -7.89 9.67 -13.47
N GLY A 202 -7.16 10.71 -13.09
CA GLY A 202 -6.39 10.73 -11.84
C GLY A 202 -5.01 10.06 -11.92
N PHE A 203 -4.73 9.29 -12.97
CA PHE A 203 -3.40 8.73 -13.23
C PHE A 203 -2.72 9.53 -14.33
N ALA A 204 -2.08 10.63 -13.96
CA ALA A 204 -1.36 11.45 -14.93
C ALA A 204 -0.24 10.64 -15.60
N VAL A 205 -0.08 10.82 -16.92
CA VAL A 205 1.13 10.40 -17.63
C VAL A 205 2.24 11.37 -17.24
N ALA A 206 3.39 10.87 -16.77
CA ALA A 206 4.54 11.74 -16.51
C ALA A 206 4.90 12.49 -17.80
N GLY A 207 4.62 13.80 -17.86
CA GLY A 207 5.01 14.64 -18.99
C GLY A 207 4.00 15.67 -19.51
N GLU A 208 2.76 15.75 -19.01
CA GLU A 208 1.87 16.86 -19.38
C GLU A 208 1.98 17.99 -18.35
N ASP A 209 2.54 19.12 -18.81
CA ASP A 209 2.73 20.36 -18.06
C ASP A 209 1.44 20.77 -17.34
N ARG A 210 1.48 20.68 -16.00
CA ARG A 210 0.46 21.29 -15.17
C ARG A 210 0.59 22.79 -15.35
N HIS A 211 -0.40 23.41 -15.97
CA HIS A 211 -0.54 24.87 -15.94
C HIS A 211 -0.58 25.32 -14.48
N GLU A 212 0.46 26.04 -14.07
CA GLU A 212 0.47 26.75 -12.80
C GLU A 212 -0.73 27.71 -12.79
N ILE A 213 -1.62 27.52 -11.82
CA ILE A 213 -2.70 28.46 -11.56
C ILE A 213 -2.05 29.68 -10.91
N PRO A 214 -2.22 30.90 -11.45
CA PRO A 214 -1.66 32.09 -10.83
C PRO A 214 -2.26 32.29 -9.44
N HIS A 215 -1.38 32.49 -8.46
CA HIS A 215 -1.76 33.06 -7.18
C HIS A 215 -1.90 34.57 -7.36
N ASP A 216 -3.14 35.05 -7.46
CA ASP A 216 -3.49 36.45 -7.15
C ASP A 216 -4.03 36.53 -5.71
#